data_AF-A0A6N8HVP4-F1
#
_entry.id   AF-A0A6N8HVP4-F1
#
_cell.length_a   1.000
_cell.length_b   1.000
_cell.length_c   1.000
_cell.angle_alpha   90.00
_cell.angle_beta   90.00
_cell.angle_gamma   90.00
#
_symmetry.space_group_name_H-M   'P 1'
#
loop_
_entity.id
_entity.type
_entity.pdbx_description
1 polymer ?
#
loop_
_entity_poly.entity_id
_entity_poly.type
_entity_poly.pdbx_seq_one_letter_code
_entity_poly.pdbx_strand_id
1 'polypeptide(L)'
;MNDVETLLEAVEDKILERGRAYYESGMVQDLSGDSNGNFTASVEGSELTPYKVRVSIDPKSGEVLSYGCSCPYEFGDICKHLVAVFLAIRDGNYKKTGEIRPVDFSQCVEALSLEQLRKLVVAQAERDRDFENEVLLTSGCLNDDQVFSKIKEQMKEAVRFGTHGGFIDWRGCDEICAELDRILNTAQDRLEEKKLTLAFRIILEIIRTGVRLASIADSSSGSLTDVLCRSQELLQTCCKEISNVGTDKEKEQCLDRLMKVSQEKRFDGWDDDAYSLLHTAVCFLKEKNSMKWYAVLNAMKEKEESRNYSDYALEENALLRMESIEKLNGAGAAEEYLYANLKWDRFRKMALERAIEKKNYLEAERLCLEKLSSKERFNRTDWLEYLYGIYGFLHESGKQADTAKALLFTGSLDYFDRLKELLNADGTWEKEYPNLMNDCETKLSFWQYQQLLEHTGEHRLLMDTVRKYPESVFQYGSLLAPLFPTEVFPIYDRAIRKSAEMANSRPQYKRVCSQIRGLYQSGGKETAAHLIASLAQTYPRRSAFLDELSKLQGKLSKLK
;
A
#
# COMPACT_ATOMS: atom_id res chain seq x y z
N MET A 1 27.92 -4.14 -22.24
CA MET A 1 27.43 -3.53 -23.49
C MET A 1 26.24 -4.36 -23.89
N ASN A 2 25.07 -3.77 -24.02
CA ASN A 2 23.86 -4.51 -24.41
C ASN A 2 23.83 -4.68 -25.92
N ASP A 3 24.78 -5.43 -26.47
CA ASP A 3 24.73 -5.82 -27.88
C ASP A 3 23.71 -6.95 -28.10
N VAL A 4 23.44 -7.26 -29.37
CA VAL A 4 22.45 -8.27 -29.76
C VAL A 4 22.78 -9.64 -29.15
N GLU A 5 24.06 -10.00 -29.02
CA GLU A 5 24.48 -11.29 -28.45
C GLU A 5 24.23 -11.35 -26.95
N THR A 6 24.59 -10.31 -26.21
CA THR A 6 24.35 -10.22 -24.77
C THR A 6 22.86 -10.31 -24.45
N LEU A 7 22.01 -9.69 -25.29
CA LEU A 7 20.56 -9.77 -25.13
C LEU A 7 20.05 -11.19 -25.43
N LEU A 8 20.56 -11.87 -26.46
CA LEU A 8 20.17 -13.24 -26.79
C LEU A 8 20.58 -14.26 -25.72
N GLU A 9 21.74 -14.07 -25.09
CA GLU A 9 22.22 -14.91 -23.98
C GLU A 9 21.39 -14.75 -22.69
N ALA A 10 20.74 -13.61 -22.52
CA ALA A 10 19.88 -13.33 -21.37
C ALA A 10 18.44 -13.88 -21.53
N VAL A 11 18.06 -14.36 -22.72
CA VAL A 11 16.72 -14.90 -22.98
C VAL A 11 16.60 -16.33 -22.47
N GLU A 12 15.48 -16.66 -21.81
CA GLU A 12 15.18 -18.04 -21.41
C GLU A 12 15.24 -19.03 -22.61
N ASP A 13 15.88 -20.19 -22.41
CA ASP A 13 16.12 -21.21 -23.45
C ASP A 13 14.88 -21.53 -24.30
N LYS A 14 13.71 -21.61 -23.66
CA LYS A 14 12.44 -21.96 -24.32
C LYS A 14 11.94 -20.85 -25.27
N ILE A 15 12.23 -19.58 -24.96
CA ILE A 15 11.87 -18.45 -25.82
C ILE A 15 12.89 -18.34 -26.96
N LEU A 16 14.17 -18.56 -26.64
CA LEU A 16 15.27 -18.57 -27.60
C LEU A 16 15.05 -19.64 -28.68
N GLU A 17 14.71 -20.87 -28.30
CA GLU A 17 14.42 -21.98 -29.22
C GLU A 17 13.24 -21.65 -30.16
N ARG A 18 12.16 -21.06 -29.62
CA ARG A 18 11.00 -20.63 -30.42
C ARG A 18 11.34 -19.49 -31.37
N GLY A 19 12.11 -18.51 -30.92
CA GLY A 19 12.55 -17.40 -31.77
C GLY A 19 13.44 -17.87 -32.91
N ARG A 20 14.36 -18.80 -32.63
CA ARG A 20 15.19 -19.47 -33.64
C ARG A 20 14.33 -20.21 -34.66
N ALA A 21 13.32 -20.96 -34.23
CA ALA A 21 12.41 -21.66 -35.13
C ALA A 21 11.65 -20.70 -36.07
N TYR A 22 11.24 -19.52 -35.58
CA TYR A 22 10.56 -18.50 -36.39
C TYR A 22 11.50 -17.91 -37.45
N TYR A 23 12.74 -17.63 -37.06
CA TYR A 23 13.76 -17.14 -37.97
C TYR A 23 14.10 -18.17 -39.05
N GLU A 24 14.37 -19.42 -38.67
CA GLU A 24 14.69 -20.52 -39.59
C GLU A 24 13.52 -20.89 -40.52
N SER A 25 12.27 -20.69 -40.06
CA SER A 25 11.07 -20.90 -40.87
C SER A 25 10.73 -19.72 -41.80
N GLY A 26 11.57 -18.67 -41.85
CA GLY A 26 11.34 -17.51 -42.71
C GLY A 26 10.14 -16.65 -42.30
N MET A 27 9.74 -16.67 -41.03
CA MET A 27 8.56 -15.91 -40.54
C MET A 27 8.85 -14.42 -40.40
N VAL A 28 10.11 -13.98 -40.51
CA VAL A 28 10.51 -12.57 -40.49
C VAL A 28 10.40 -12.03 -41.91
N GLN A 29 9.39 -11.18 -42.13
CA GLN A 29 9.10 -10.53 -43.40
C GLN A 29 9.46 -9.05 -43.35
N ASP A 30 9.76 -8.48 -44.52
CA ASP A 30 10.02 -7.05 -44.73
C ASP A 30 11.06 -6.43 -43.77
N LEU A 31 12.02 -7.23 -43.28
CA LEU A 31 13.08 -6.70 -42.44
C LEU A 31 13.95 -5.73 -43.24
N SER A 32 13.95 -4.49 -42.81
CA SER A 32 14.74 -3.40 -43.38
C SER A 32 15.53 -2.68 -42.31
N GLY A 33 16.74 -2.27 -42.66
CA GLY A 33 17.66 -1.54 -41.77
C GLY A 33 18.21 -0.30 -42.47
N ASP A 34 18.19 0.83 -41.76
CA ASP A 34 18.78 2.09 -42.22
C ASP A 34 20.24 2.26 -41.76
N SER A 35 20.94 3.26 -42.31
CA SER A 35 22.33 3.58 -41.93
C SER A 35 22.49 4.17 -40.52
N ASN A 36 21.38 4.54 -39.88
CA ASN A 36 21.35 5.03 -38.50
C ASN A 36 21.12 3.90 -37.48
N GLY A 37 21.05 2.66 -37.96
CA GLY A 37 20.88 1.47 -37.12
C GLY A 37 19.44 1.24 -36.65
N ASN A 38 18.45 1.83 -37.31
CA ASN A 38 17.04 1.50 -37.06
C ASN A 38 16.59 0.37 -37.99
N PHE A 39 15.94 -0.61 -37.39
CA PHE A 39 15.41 -1.80 -38.05
C PHE A 39 13.91 -1.91 -37.83
N THR A 40 13.18 -2.24 -38.89
CA THR A 40 11.74 -2.53 -38.84
C THR A 40 11.44 -3.84 -39.54
N ALA A 41 10.57 -4.66 -38.94
CA ALA A 41 10.20 -5.97 -39.46
C ALA A 41 8.72 -6.28 -39.21
N SER A 42 8.16 -7.14 -40.05
CA SER A 42 6.85 -7.77 -39.87
C SER A 42 7.07 -9.25 -39.60
N VAL A 43 6.61 -9.77 -38.47
CA VAL A 43 6.81 -11.18 -38.09
C VAL A 43 5.48 -11.91 -38.10
N GLU A 44 5.34 -12.91 -38.97
CA GLU A 44 4.15 -13.76 -39.00
C GLU A 44 4.04 -14.56 -37.70
N GLY A 45 2.81 -14.76 -37.23
CA GLY A 45 2.56 -15.39 -35.94
C GLY A 45 1.17 -16.01 -35.84
N SER A 46 0.64 -16.09 -34.62
CA SER A 46 -0.68 -16.70 -34.36
C SER A 46 -1.87 -15.84 -34.80
N GLU A 47 -1.64 -14.55 -35.05
CA GLU A 47 -2.67 -13.60 -35.48
C GLU A 47 -2.73 -13.52 -37.00
N LEU A 48 -3.89 -13.12 -37.53
CA LEU A 48 -4.13 -12.95 -38.96
C LEU A 48 -3.29 -11.81 -39.57
N THR A 49 -2.82 -10.88 -38.72
CA THR A 49 -1.95 -9.75 -39.11
C THR A 49 -0.55 -9.95 -38.51
N PRO A 50 0.54 -9.74 -39.30
CA PRO A 50 1.90 -9.84 -38.78
C PRO A 50 2.18 -8.86 -37.65
N TYR A 51 2.99 -9.29 -36.67
CA TYR A 51 3.43 -8.41 -35.58
C TYR A 51 4.52 -7.46 -36.06
N LYS A 52 4.44 -6.19 -35.66
CA LYS A 52 5.43 -5.16 -36.02
C LYS A 52 6.53 -5.13 -34.96
N VAL A 53 7.78 -5.26 -35.41
CA VAL A 53 8.97 -5.22 -34.57
C VAL A 53 9.82 -4.01 -34.97
N ARG A 54 10.33 -3.29 -33.96
CA ARG A 54 11.28 -2.18 -34.14
C ARG A 54 12.49 -2.39 -33.24
N VAL A 55 13.68 -2.18 -33.78
CA VAL A 55 14.96 -2.26 -33.06
C VAL A 55 15.82 -1.08 -33.47
N SER A 56 16.51 -0.43 -32.53
CA SER A 56 17.47 0.64 -32.79
C SER A 56 18.82 0.25 -32.17
N ILE A 57 19.87 0.29 -32.97
CA ILE A 57 21.24 -0.08 -32.62
C ILE A 57 22.14 1.11 -32.93
N ASP A 58 23.03 1.50 -32.02
CA ASP A 58 24.03 2.52 -32.30
C ASP A 58 25.02 1.99 -33.36
N PRO A 59 25.13 2.62 -34.56
CA PRO A 59 26.02 2.16 -35.62
C PRO A 59 27.51 2.19 -35.25
N LYS A 60 27.90 3.00 -34.24
CA LYS A 60 29.30 3.17 -33.83
C LYS A 60 29.73 2.17 -32.77
N SER A 61 28.87 1.92 -31.79
CA SER A 61 29.17 1.05 -30.65
C SER A 61 28.62 -0.38 -30.80
N GLY A 62 27.60 -0.57 -31.65
CA GLY A 62 26.89 -1.85 -31.78
C GLY A 62 25.91 -2.13 -30.64
N GLU A 63 25.69 -1.18 -29.73
CA GLU A 63 24.78 -1.32 -28.60
C GLU A 63 23.32 -1.14 -29.02
N VAL A 64 22.43 -1.98 -28.50
CA VAL A 64 20.99 -1.88 -28.72
C VAL A 64 20.43 -0.77 -27.83
N LEU A 65 19.96 0.31 -28.46
CA LEU A 65 19.40 1.50 -27.80
C LEU A 65 17.95 1.31 -27.37
N SER A 66 17.15 0.65 -28.21
CA SER A 66 15.74 0.35 -27.91
C SER A 66 15.22 -0.80 -28.77
N TYR A 67 14.21 -1.50 -28.27
CA TYR A 67 13.49 -2.53 -29.01
C TYR A 67 12.03 -2.63 -28.56
N GLY A 68 11.15 -3.10 -29.44
CA GLY A 68 9.74 -3.31 -29.11
C GLY A 68 9.01 -4.16 -30.14
N CYS A 69 7.99 -4.88 -29.69
CA CYS A 69 7.15 -5.75 -30.52
C CYS A 69 5.68 -5.52 -30.22
N SER A 70 4.83 -5.44 -31.25
CA SER A 70 3.38 -5.25 -31.09
C SER A 70 2.61 -6.52 -30.67
N CYS A 71 3.28 -7.53 -30.11
CA CYS A 71 2.63 -8.77 -29.71
C CYS A 71 2.16 -8.69 -28.25
N PRO A 72 1.05 -9.35 -27.88
CA PRO A 72 0.48 -9.30 -26.52
C PRO A 72 1.24 -10.21 -25.53
N TYR A 73 2.57 -10.26 -25.62
CA TYR A 73 3.39 -11.10 -24.77
C TYR A 73 3.73 -10.37 -23.47
N GLU A 74 3.32 -10.93 -22.32
CA GLU A 74 3.45 -10.29 -21.00
C GLU A 74 4.43 -11.00 -20.05
N PHE A 75 5.08 -12.09 -20.49
CA PHE A 75 5.92 -12.94 -19.63
C PHE A 75 7.42 -12.58 -19.66
N GLY A 76 7.78 -11.39 -20.14
CA GLY A 76 9.16 -10.88 -20.16
C GLY A 76 9.40 -9.83 -21.25
N ASP A 77 10.55 -9.16 -21.19
CA ASP A 77 10.89 -8.03 -22.07
C ASP A 77 11.22 -8.43 -23.51
N ILE A 78 11.70 -9.66 -23.73
CA ILE A 78 12.10 -10.18 -25.04
C ILE A 78 11.19 -11.35 -25.42
N CYS A 79 10.31 -11.11 -26.40
CA CYS A 79 9.45 -12.14 -26.96
C CYS A 79 10.16 -12.93 -28.07
N LYS A 80 9.58 -14.08 -28.48
CA LYS A 80 10.12 -14.89 -29.59
C LYS A 80 10.25 -14.14 -30.93
N HIS A 81 9.43 -13.12 -31.19
CA HIS A 81 9.52 -12.32 -32.42
C HIS A 81 10.72 -11.37 -32.39
N LEU A 82 11.02 -10.79 -31.23
CA LEU A 82 12.24 -9.99 -31.02
C LEU A 82 13.49 -10.85 -31.22
N VAL A 83 13.51 -12.05 -30.64
CA VAL A 83 14.59 -13.02 -30.86
C VAL A 83 14.78 -13.31 -32.36
N ALA A 84 13.70 -13.59 -33.10
CA ALA A 84 13.79 -13.89 -34.53
C ALA A 84 14.37 -12.70 -35.34
N VAL A 85 14.00 -11.46 -34.99
CA VAL A 85 14.52 -10.25 -35.63
C VAL A 85 15.98 -9.99 -35.24
N PHE A 86 16.35 -10.20 -33.99
CA PHE A 86 17.74 -10.10 -33.53
C PHE A 86 18.66 -11.08 -34.28
N LEU A 87 18.23 -12.33 -34.45
CA LEU A 87 18.97 -13.32 -35.25
C LEU A 87 19.10 -12.89 -36.72
N ALA A 88 18.01 -12.36 -37.31
CA ALA A 88 18.03 -11.87 -38.68
C ALA A 88 18.94 -10.65 -38.89
N ILE A 89 18.99 -9.72 -37.92
CA ILE A 89 19.92 -8.58 -37.93
C ILE A 89 21.36 -9.07 -37.81
N ARG A 90 21.65 -9.96 -36.85
CA ARG A 90 22.98 -10.55 -36.65
C ARG A 90 23.51 -11.22 -37.91
N ASP A 91 22.67 -12.00 -38.57
CA ASP A 91 23.06 -12.75 -39.77
C ASP A 91 23.11 -11.88 -41.04
N GLY A 92 22.80 -10.58 -40.94
CA GLY A 92 22.80 -9.65 -42.07
C GLY A 92 21.64 -9.84 -43.04
N ASN A 93 20.60 -10.57 -42.63
CA ASN A 93 19.46 -10.96 -43.46
C ASN A 93 18.37 -9.89 -43.48
N TYR A 94 18.74 -8.67 -43.89
CA TYR A 94 17.83 -7.53 -44.00
C TYR A 94 18.10 -6.70 -45.26
N LYS A 95 17.06 -6.05 -45.77
CA LYS A 95 17.21 -5.10 -46.89
C LYS A 95 17.80 -3.80 -46.38
N LYS A 96 18.96 -3.41 -46.92
CA LYS A 96 19.54 -2.09 -46.66
C LYS A 96 18.72 -1.04 -47.39
N THR A 97 18.00 -0.20 -46.66
CA THR A 97 17.33 0.97 -47.23
C THR A 97 18.36 2.11 -47.30
N GLY A 98 18.53 2.71 -48.49
CA GLY A 98 19.39 3.89 -48.65
C GLY A 98 18.91 5.03 -47.75
N GLU A 99 19.80 5.97 -47.39
CA GLU A 99 19.58 7.09 -46.47
C GLU A 99 18.20 7.76 -46.66
N ILE A 100 17.20 7.31 -45.91
CA ILE A 100 16.08 8.17 -45.56
C ILE A 100 16.51 8.76 -44.24
N ARG A 101 17.05 9.98 -44.25
CA ARG A 101 17.22 10.74 -43.01
C ARG A 101 15.87 10.69 -42.29
N PRO A 102 15.77 10.16 -41.06
CA PRO A 102 14.55 10.28 -40.30
C PRO A 102 14.30 11.77 -40.19
N VAL A 103 13.25 12.23 -40.87
CA VAL A 103 12.86 13.62 -40.78
C VAL A 103 12.36 13.77 -39.36
N ASP A 104 13.08 14.55 -38.56
CA ASP A 104 12.67 14.85 -37.20
C ASP A 104 11.26 15.46 -37.29
N PHE A 105 10.27 14.73 -36.78
CA PHE A 105 8.89 15.14 -36.85
C PHE A 105 8.70 16.51 -36.18
N SER A 106 9.47 16.80 -35.12
CA SER A 106 9.44 18.12 -34.47
C SER A 106 9.93 19.21 -35.43
N GLN A 107 11.03 18.98 -36.16
CA GLN A 107 11.52 19.93 -37.16
C GLN A 107 10.52 20.12 -38.31
N CYS A 108 9.83 19.05 -38.71
CA CYS A 108 8.72 19.13 -39.66
C CYS A 108 7.61 20.04 -39.14
N VAL A 109 7.18 19.84 -37.89
CA VAL A 109 6.12 20.64 -37.26
C VAL A 109 6.55 22.10 -37.11
N GLU A 110 7.80 22.36 -36.72
CA GLU A 110 8.39 23.70 -36.60
C GLU A 110 8.49 24.43 -37.95
N ALA A 111 8.72 23.69 -39.05
CA ALA A 111 8.80 24.24 -40.39
C ALA A 111 7.42 24.57 -41.01
N LEU A 112 6.32 24.07 -40.42
CA LEU A 112 4.97 24.37 -40.92
C LEU A 112 4.57 25.80 -40.58
N SER A 113 3.91 26.46 -41.53
CA SER A 113 3.29 27.75 -41.25
C SER A 113 2.10 27.58 -40.28
N LEU A 114 1.75 28.65 -39.58
CA LEU A 114 0.59 28.67 -38.69
C LEU A 114 -0.72 28.27 -39.41
N GLU A 115 -0.85 28.59 -40.70
CA GLU A 115 -2.01 28.19 -41.50
C GLU A 115 -2.03 26.69 -41.80
N GLN A 116 -0.86 26.10 -42.09
CA GLN A 116 -0.74 24.66 -42.32
C GLN A 116 -1.00 23.88 -41.03
N LEU A 117 -0.48 24.34 -39.89
CA LEU A 117 -0.77 23.77 -38.58
C LEU A 117 -2.27 23.80 -38.26
N ARG A 118 -2.94 24.96 -38.44
CA ARG A 118 -4.38 25.07 -38.24
C ARG A 118 -5.17 24.09 -39.12
N LYS A 119 -4.80 23.94 -40.40
CA LYS A 119 -5.44 22.97 -41.30
C LYS A 119 -5.26 21.53 -40.84
N LEU A 120 -4.08 21.16 -40.34
CA LEU A 120 -3.82 19.83 -39.81
C LEU A 120 -4.61 19.56 -38.52
N VAL A 121 -4.67 20.53 -37.60
CA VAL A 121 -5.46 20.41 -36.37
C VAL A 121 -6.94 20.22 -36.69
N VAL A 122 -7.51 21.02 -37.60
CA VAL A 122 -8.91 20.87 -38.02
C VAL A 122 -9.14 19.51 -38.70
N ALA A 123 -8.27 19.10 -39.62
CA ALA A 123 -8.40 17.83 -40.32
C ALA A 123 -8.28 16.61 -39.38
N GLN A 124 -7.48 16.71 -38.31
CA GLN A 124 -7.41 15.67 -37.28
C GLN A 124 -8.66 15.69 -36.40
N ALA A 125 -9.13 16.86 -35.98
CA ALA A 125 -10.34 17.00 -35.17
C ALA A 125 -11.59 16.48 -35.89
N GLU A 126 -11.69 16.63 -37.22
CA GLU A 126 -12.78 16.04 -38.01
C GLU A 126 -12.79 14.50 -38.04
N ARG A 127 -11.64 13.87 -37.76
CA ARG A 127 -11.47 12.40 -37.79
C ARG A 127 -11.44 11.77 -36.41
N ASP A 128 -11.07 12.55 -35.41
CA ASP A 128 -10.82 12.12 -34.04
C ASP A 128 -11.53 13.06 -33.07
N ARG A 129 -12.63 12.55 -32.51
CA ARG A 129 -13.50 13.29 -31.60
C ARG A 129 -12.84 13.56 -30.26
N ASP A 130 -11.91 12.71 -29.84
CA ASP A 130 -11.18 12.89 -28.58
C ASP A 130 -10.17 14.04 -28.75
N PHE A 131 -9.47 14.07 -29.88
CA PHE A 131 -8.61 15.19 -30.25
C PHE A 131 -9.39 16.50 -30.42
N GLU A 132 -10.58 16.47 -31.04
CA GLU A 132 -11.45 17.65 -31.11
C GLU A 132 -11.81 18.18 -29.71
N ASN A 133 -12.17 17.28 -28.80
CA ASN A 133 -12.49 17.65 -27.43
C ASN A 133 -11.29 18.25 -26.70
N GLU A 134 -10.10 17.66 -26.85
CA GLU A 134 -8.85 18.17 -26.28
C GLU A 134 -8.55 19.60 -26.76
N VAL A 135 -8.63 19.83 -28.07
CA VAL A 135 -8.42 21.16 -28.67
C VAL A 135 -9.46 22.17 -28.17
N LEU A 136 -10.73 21.77 -28.03
CA LEU A 136 -11.78 22.65 -27.51
C LEU A 136 -11.57 23.01 -26.02
N LEU A 137 -11.06 22.06 -25.22
CA LEU A 137 -10.78 22.28 -23.80
C LEU A 137 -9.55 23.17 -23.59
N THR A 138 -8.57 23.16 -24.51
CA THR A 138 -7.29 23.89 -24.40
C THR A 138 -7.27 25.23 -25.13
N SER A 139 -8.01 25.38 -26.23
CA SER A 139 -7.99 26.58 -27.09
C SER A 139 -8.61 27.84 -26.49
N GLY A 140 -9.27 27.74 -25.32
CA GLY A 140 -9.93 28.87 -24.65
C GLY A 140 -11.16 29.42 -25.39
N CYS A 141 -11.64 28.73 -26.43
CA CYS A 141 -12.82 29.14 -27.19
C CYS A 141 -14.15 28.92 -26.44
N LEU A 142 -14.13 28.07 -25.43
CA LEU A 142 -15.27 27.76 -24.58
C LEU A 142 -15.22 28.56 -23.29
N ASN A 143 -16.37 29.04 -22.83
CA ASN A 143 -16.49 29.55 -21.47
C ASN A 143 -16.50 28.41 -20.44
N ASP A 144 -16.29 28.76 -19.17
CA ASP A 144 -16.22 27.78 -18.08
C ASP A 144 -17.45 26.86 -17.98
N ASP A 145 -18.65 27.36 -18.30
CA ASP A 145 -19.88 26.55 -18.27
C ASP A 145 -19.92 25.52 -19.41
N GLN A 146 -19.44 25.89 -20.59
CA GLN A 146 -19.32 24.98 -21.73
C GLN A 146 -18.24 23.93 -21.49
N VAL A 147 -17.08 24.33 -20.97
CA VAL A 147 -16.00 23.41 -20.57
C VAL A 147 -16.53 22.39 -19.56
N PHE A 148 -17.16 22.87 -18.49
CA PHE A 148 -17.72 22.00 -17.46
C PHE A 148 -18.79 21.05 -18.04
N SER A 149 -19.65 21.53 -18.93
CA SER A 149 -20.69 20.69 -19.56
C SER A 149 -20.10 19.57 -20.40
N LYS A 150 -19.01 19.83 -21.14
CA LYS A 150 -18.29 18.78 -21.90
C LYS A 150 -17.65 17.75 -20.97
N ILE A 151 -16.98 18.19 -19.91
CA ILE A 151 -16.39 17.28 -18.91
C ILE A 151 -17.46 16.38 -18.30
N LYS A 152 -18.63 16.93 -17.95
CA LYS A 152 -19.74 16.12 -17.44
C LYS A 152 -20.21 15.06 -18.43
N GLU A 153 -20.18 15.35 -19.72
CA GLU A 153 -20.56 14.39 -20.74
C GLU A 153 -19.51 13.31 -20.92
N GLN A 154 -18.22 13.68 -20.95
CA GLN A 154 -17.10 12.73 -20.95
C GLN A 154 -17.17 11.75 -19.77
N MET A 155 -17.43 12.24 -18.55
CA MET A 155 -17.60 11.39 -17.37
C MET A 155 -18.77 10.40 -17.53
N LYS A 156 -19.90 10.82 -18.09
CA LYS A 156 -21.04 9.92 -18.34
C LYS A 156 -20.72 8.89 -19.41
N GLU A 157 -20.02 9.30 -20.47
CA GLU A 157 -19.59 8.39 -21.54
C GLU A 157 -18.63 7.34 -20.99
N ALA A 158 -17.69 7.72 -20.14
CA ALA A 158 -16.79 6.82 -19.42
C ALA A 158 -17.57 5.79 -18.59
N VAL A 159 -18.50 6.25 -17.74
CA VAL A 159 -19.35 5.37 -16.93
C VAL A 159 -20.17 4.42 -17.82
N ARG A 160 -20.72 4.92 -18.93
CA ARG A 160 -21.47 4.08 -19.88
C ARG A 160 -20.59 3.01 -20.52
N PHE A 161 -19.35 3.36 -20.89
CA PHE A 161 -18.41 2.44 -21.52
C PHE A 161 -17.96 1.33 -20.55
N GLY A 162 -17.62 1.69 -19.31
CA GLY A 162 -17.25 0.72 -18.28
C GLY A 162 -18.43 -0.08 -17.70
N THR A 163 -19.67 0.18 -18.12
CA THR A 163 -20.86 -0.56 -17.65
C THR A 163 -21.19 -1.70 -18.62
N HIS A 164 -21.04 -2.94 -18.15
CA HIS A 164 -21.32 -4.15 -18.90
C HIS A 164 -22.58 -4.84 -18.36
N GLY A 165 -23.63 -4.95 -19.17
CA GLY A 165 -24.87 -5.64 -18.77
C GLY A 165 -25.61 -5.01 -17.58
N GLY A 166 -25.40 -3.71 -17.34
CA GLY A 166 -25.99 -2.97 -16.20
C GLY A 166 -25.17 -3.07 -14.90
N PHE A 167 -24.00 -3.69 -14.95
CA PHE A 167 -23.07 -3.81 -13.83
C PHE A 167 -21.70 -3.25 -14.22
N ILE A 168 -20.96 -2.71 -13.24
CA ILE A 168 -19.60 -2.22 -13.42
C ILE A 168 -18.69 -3.21 -12.70
N ASP A 169 -18.03 -4.08 -13.45
CA ASP A 169 -17.04 -5.01 -12.92
C ASP A 169 -15.71 -4.30 -12.62
N TRP A 170 -14.76 -5.01 -12.02
CA TRP A 170 -13.49 -4.40 -11.61
C TRP A 170 -12.71 -3.78 -12.78
N ARG A 171 -12.78 -4.38 -13.98
CA ARG A 171 -12.14 -3.83 -15.19
C ARG A 171 -12.84 -2.57 -15.67
N GLY A 172 -14.18 -2.60 -15.75
CA GLY A 172 -14.96 -1.41 -16.09
C GLY A 172 -14.75 -0.29 -15.06
N CYS A 173 -14.61 -0.62 -13.78
CA CYS A 173 -14.28 0.34 -12.73
C CYS A 173 -12.91 0.98 -12.96
N ASP A 174 -11.88 0.18 -13.27
CA ASP A 174 -10.53 0.67 -13.58
C ASP A 174 -10.51 1.57 -14.82
N GLU A 175 -11.24 1.21 -15.89
CA GLU A 175 -11.35 2.02 -17.10
C GLU A 175 -12.02 3.38 -16.81
N ILE A 176 -13.10 3.38 -16.01
CA ILE A 176 -13.76 4.62 -15.58
C ILE A 176 -12.81 5.46 -14.72
N CYS A 177 -12.12 4.85 -13.77
CA CYS A 177 -11.20 5.54 -12.86
C CYS A 177 -10.02 6.15 -13.62
N ALA A 178 -9.49 5.46 -14.63
CA ALA A 178 -8.45 6.00 -15.50
C ALA A 178 -8.91 7.28 -16.24
N GLU A 179 -10.16 7.31 -16.70
CA GLU A 179 -10.72 8.51 -17.33
C GLU A 179 -11.00 9.63 -16.32
N LEU A 180 -11.51 9.29 -15.13
CA LEU A 180 -11.69 10.27 -14.05
C LEU A 180 -10.36 10.91 -13.63
N ASP A 181 -9.27 10.14 -13.59
CA ASP A 181 -7.93 10.64 -13.29
C ASP A 181 -7.39 11.58 -14.38
N ARG A 182 -7.64 11.28 -15.66
CA ARG A 182 -7.33 12.21 -16.77
C ARG A 182 -8.09 13.53 -16.65
N ILE A 183 -9.38 13.47 -16.31
CA ILE A 183 -10.18 14.67 -16.08
C ILE A 183 -9.69 15.42 -14.84
N LEU A 184 -9.19 14.71 -13.82
CA LEU A 184 -8.60 15.33 -12.64
C LEU A 184 -7.31 16.09 -12.99
N ASN A 185 -6.48 15.58 -13.91
CA ASN A 185 -5.35 16.34 -14.47
C ASN A 185 -5.82 17.64 -15.14
N THR A 186 -6.93 17.59 -15.90
CA THR A 186 -7.52 18.81 -16.47
C THR A 186 -7.94 19.80 -15.39
N ALA A 187 -8.48 19.33 -14.26
CA ALA A 187 -8.82 20.21 -13.14
C ALA A 187 -7.57 20.84 -12.50
N GLN A 188 -6.48 20.09 -12.42
CA GLN A 188 -5.19 20.59 -11.95
C GLN A 188 -4.63 21.67 -12.89
N ASP A 189 -4.67 21.47 -14.20
CA ASP A 189 -4.25 22.50 -15.17
C ASP A 189 -5.05 23.80 -15.01
N ARG A 190 -6.37 23.69 -14.79
CA ARG A 190 -7.24 24.85 -14.54
C ARG A 190 -6.91 25.56 -13.22
N LEU A 191 -6.44 24.83 -12.21
CA LEU A 191 -5.94 25.41 -10.98
C LEU A 191 -4.66 26.22 -11.23
N GLU A 192 -3.72 25.67 -12.00
CA GLU A 192 -2.47 26.34 -12.39
C GLU A 192 -2.73 27.60 -13.22
N GLU A 193 -3.70 27.56 -14.13
CA GLU A 193 -4.19 28.71 -14.91
C GLU A 193 -4.99 29.74 -14.10
N LYS A 194 -5.14 29.56 -12.79
CA LYS A 194 -5.95 30.42 -11.89
C LYS A 194 -7.45 30.48 -12.22
N LYS A 195 -7.98 29.49 -12.95
CA LYS A 195 -9.42 29.28 -13.16
C LYS A 195 -10.01 28.46 -12.01
N LEU A 196 -9.90 28.99 -10.79
CA LEU A 196 -10.18 28.26 -9.55
C LEU A 196 -11.63 27.75 -9.45
N THR A 197 -12.60 28.58 -9.84
CA THR A 197 -14.02 28.23 -9.76
C THR A 197 -14.37 27.07 -10.71
N LEU A 198 -13.73 26.99 -11.88
CA LEU A 198 -13.91 25.89 -12.81
C LEU A 198 -13.24 24.61 -12.28
N ALA A 199 -12.01 24.69 -11.79
CA ALA A 199 -11.32 23.56 -11.16
C ALA A 199 -12.15 22.96 -10.02
N PHE A 200 -12.64 23.80 -9.10
CA PHE A 200 -13.53 23.39 -8.01
C PHE A 200 -14.76 22.62 -8.51
N ARG A 201 -15.44 23.13 -9.55
CA ARG A 201 -16.63 22.49 -10.11
C ARG A 201 -16.32 21.10 -10.67
N ILE A 202 -15.21 20.96 -11.39
CA ILE A 202 -14.77 19.70 -12.00
C ILE A 202 -14.48 18.68 -10.89
N ILE A 203 -13.61 19.03 -9.94
CA ILE A 203 -13.21 18.15 -8.84
C ILE A 203 -14.43 17.68 -8.05
N LEU A 204 -15.35 18.59 -7.72
CA LEU A 204 -16.54 18.24 -6.98
C LEU A 204 -17.49 17.32 -7.77
N GLU A 205 -17.54 17.43 -9.10
CA GLU A 205 -18.31 16.48 -9.92
C GLU A 205 -17.64 15.11 -9.98
N ILE A 206 -16.30 15.06 -10.01
CA ILE A 206 -15.53 13.80 -9.92
C ILE A 206 -15.86 13.10 -8.61
N ILE A 207 -15.76 13.76 -7.46
CA ILE A 207 -16.11 13.19 -6.15
C ILE A 207 -17.56 12.68 -6.16
N ARG A 208 -18.51 13.48 -6.65
CA ARG A 208 -19.93 13.07 -6.75
C ARG A 208 -20.14 11.85 -7.64
N THR A 209 -19.28 11.63 -8.62
CA THR A 209 -19.33 10.47 -9.52
C THR A 209 -18.66 9.27 -8.87
N GLY A 210 -17.47 9.46 -8.29
CA GLY A 210 -16.73 8.41 -7.58
C GLY A 210 -17.51 7.83 -6.40
N VAL A 211 -18.09 8.66 -5.54
CA VAL A 211 -18.95 8.20 -4.43
C VAL A 211 -20.17 7.42 -4.93
N ARG A 212 -20.74 7.82 -6.08
CA ARG A 212 -21.82 7.04 -6.70
C ARG A 212 -21.31 5.68 -7.17
N LEU A 213 -20.13 5.63 -7.80
CA LEU A 213 -19.51 4.39 -8.27
C LEU A 213 -19.21 3.44 -7.10
N ALA A 214 -18.81 3.98 -5.95
CA ALA A 214 -18.50 3.19 -4.77
C ALA A 214 -19.68 2.31 -4.32
N SER A 215 -20.92 2.78 -4.54
CA SER A 215 -22.15 2.02 -4.25
C SER A 215 -22.55 0.99 -5.32
N ILE A 216 -22.03 1.07 -6.55
CA ILE A 216 -22.56 0.31 -7.71
C ILE A 216 -21.51 -0.43 -8.53
N ALA A 217 -20.22 -0.21 -8.29
CA ALA A 217 -19.11 -0.79 -9.01
C ALA A 217 -18.29 -1.72 -8.11
N ASP A 218 -17.72 -2.76 -8.70
CA ASP A 218 -16.70 -3.56 -8.04
C ASP A 218 -15.37 -2.79 -8.03
N SER A 219 -15.10 -2.11 -6.91
CA SER A 219 -13.91 -1.27 -6.71
C SER A 219 -12.77 -2.01 -6.00
N SER A 220 -12.80 -3.35 -5.98
CA SER A 220 -11.84 -4.18 -5.25
C SER A 220 -10.38 -4.03 -5.71
N SER A 221 -10.13 -3.44 -6.88
CA SER A 221 -8.80 -3.10 -7.38
C SER A 221 -8.14 -1.95 -6.61
N GLY A 222 -8.92 -1.11 -5.91
CA GLY A 222 -8.46 0.08 -5.20
C GLY A 222 -8.40 1.36 -6.05
N SER A 223 -8.56 1.27 -7.37
CA SER A 223 -8.44 2.41 -8.29
C SER A 223 -9.41 3.56 -7.98
N LEU A 224 -10.63 3.21 -7.56
CA LEU A 224 -11.64 4.21 -7.17
C LEU A 224 -11.24 4.97 -5.90
N THR A 225 -10.67 4.26 -4.92
CA THR A 225 -10.18 4.87 -3.68
C THR A 225 -9.06 5.86 -4.00
N ASP A 226 -8.11 5.49 -4.88
CA ASP A 226 -7.02 6.37 -5.29
C ASP A 226 -7.53 7.66 -5.95
N VAL A 227 -8.49 7.55 -6.88
CA VAL A 227 -9.10 8.71 -7.55
C VAL A 227 -9.83 9.60 -6.55
N LEU A 228 -10.58 9.03 -5.60
CA LEU A 228 -11.30 9.80 -4.59
C LEU A 228 -10.34 10.52 -3.63
N CYS A 229 -9.31 9.84 -3.14
CA CYS A 229 -8.28 10.44 -2.29
C CYS A 229 -7.58 11.60 -3.00
N ARG A 230 -7.10 11.39 -4.24
CA ARG A 230 -6.45 12.43 -5.03
C ARG A 230 -7.40 13.61 -5.32
N SER A 231 -8.66 13.33 -5.62
CA SER A 231 -9.68 14.37 -5.84
C SER A 231 -9.91 15.21 -4.59
N GLN A 232 -9.94 14.57 -3.41
CA GLN A 232 -10.14 15.24 -2.14
C GLN A 232 -8.95 16.14 -1.76
N GLU A 233 -7.72 15.67 -1.97
CA GLU A 233 -6.50 16.48 -1.77
C GLU A 233 -6.46 17.70 -2.70
N LEU A 234 -6.82 17.50 -3.98
CA LEU A 234 -6.87 18.60 -4.94
C LEU A 234 -8.00 19.58 -4.61
N LEU A 235 -9.15 19.10 -4.13
CA LEU A 235 -10.25 19.95 -3.67
C LEU A 235 -9.82 20.82 -2.48
N GLN A 236 -9.13 20.25 -1.50
CA GLN A 236 -8.59 21.00 -0.35
C GLN A 236 -7.62 22.08 -0.81
N THR A 237 -6.72 21.75 -1.74
CA THR A 237 -5.77 22.71 -2.31
C THR A 237 -6.50 23.84 -3.03
N CYS A 238 -7.45 23.50 -3.90
CA CYS A 238 -8.28 24.45 -4.63
C CYS A 238 -9.05 25.38 -3.67
N CYS A 239 -9.69 24.82 -2.63
CA CYS A 239 -10.46 25.61 -1.68
C CYS A 239 -9.58 26.54 -0.83
N LYS A 240 -8.37 26.10 -0.44
CA LYS A 240 -7.38 26.96 0.21
C LYS A 240 -6.99 28.14 -0.69
N GLU A 241 -6.72 27.89 -1.98
CA GLU A 241 -6.44 28.99 -2.92
C GLU A 241 -7.62 29.95 -3.06
N ILE A 242 -8.85 29.45 -3.26
CA ILE A 242 -10.06 30.28 -3.33
C ILE A 242 -10.26 31.07 -2.03
N SER A 243 -9.97 30.49 -0.87
CA SER A 243 -10.09 31.18 0.42
C SER A 243 -9.14 32.39 0.51
N ASN A 244 -7.96 32.29 -0.12
CA ASN A 244 -6.97 33.35 -0.14
C ASN A 244 -7.26 34.44 -1.18
N VAL A 245 -7.55 34.07 -2.43
CA VAL A 245 -7.63 35.03 -3.56
C VAL A 245 -9.04 35.28 -4.10
N GLY A 246 -10.00 34.41 -3.79
CA GLY A 246 -11.36 34.49 -4.30
C GLY A 246 -12.16 35.65 -3.71
N THR A 247 -13.22 36.05 -4.41
CA THR A 247 -14.20 37.02 -3.94
C THR A 247 -15.09 36.41 -2.84
N ASP A 248 -15.70 37.26 -2.02
CA ASP A 248 -16.65 36.80 -0.98
C ASP A 248 -17.83 36.01 -1.57
N LYS A 249 -18.29 36.41 -2.76
CA LYS A 249 -19.34 35.71 -3.49
C LYS A 249 -18.90 34.29 -3.90
N GLU A 250 -17.68 34.13 -4.42
CA GLU A 250 -17.15 32.81 -4.79
C GLU A 250 -16.98 31.90 -3.57
N LYS A 251 -16.45 32.44 -2.47
CA LYS A 251 -16.30 31.71 -1.19
C LYS A 251 -17.65 31.21 -0.67
N GLU A 252 -18.67 32.07 -0.70
CA GLU A 252 -20.04 31.71 -0.32
C GLU A 252 -20.65 30.65 -1.23
N GLN A 253 -20.44 30.76 -2.55
CA GLN A 253 -20.90 29.76 -3.51
C GLN A 253 -20.23 28.40 -3.29
N CYS A 254 -18.93 28.37 -3.00
CA CYS A 254 -18.20 27.14 -2.71
C CYS A 254 -18.70 26.50 -1.41
N LEU A 255 -18.82 27.28 -0.33
CA LEU A 255 -19.37 26.83 0.95
C LEU A 255 -20.76 26.22 0.80
N ASP A 256 -21.66 26.95 0.13
CA ASP A 256 -23.03 26.49 -0.12
C ASP A 256 -23.08 25.22 -0.96
N ARG A 257 -22.18 25.10 -1.94
CA ARG A 257 -22.12 23.92 -2.79
C ARG A 257 -21.61 22.70 -2.03
N LEU A 258 -20.55 22.84 -1.22
CA LEU A 258 -20.02 21.75 -0.39
C LEU A 258 -21.06 21.27 0.61
N MET A 259 -21.72 22.18 1.35
CA MET A 259 -22.80 21.85 2.27
C MET A 259 -23.98 21.14 1.60
N LYS A 260 -24.31 21.53 0.36
CA LYS A 260 -25.41 20.91 -0.39
C LYS A 260 -25.03 19.52 -0.89
N VAL A 261 -23.80 19.37 -1.40
CA VAL A 261 -23.34 18.10 -1.97
C VAL A 261 -23.17 17.04 -0.90
N SER A 262 -22.64 17.39 0.29
CA SER A 262 -22.48 16.45 1.40
C SER A 262 -23.80 15.86 1.91
N GLN A 263 -24.93 16.51 1.64
CA GLN A 263 -26.27 16.05 2.00
C GLN A 263 -26.98 15.28 0.87
N GLU A 264 -26.34 15.09 -0.28
CA GLU A 264 -26.97 14.33 -1.37
C GLU A 264 -27.11 12.85 -1.00
N LYS A 265 -28.25 12.24 -1.35
CA LYS A 265 -28.54 10.82 -1.11
C LYS A 265 -27.44 9.85 -1.58
N ARG A 266 -26.64 10.24 -2.58
CA ARG A 266 -25.53 9.41 -3.07
C ARG A 266 -24.45 9.15 -2.01
N PHE A 267 -24.34 10.02 -1.02
CA PHE A 267 -23.41 9.87 0.11
C PHE A 267 -23.99 9.01 1.24
N ASP A 268 -25.21 8.48 1.10
CA ASP A 268 -25.76 7.56 2.10
C ASP A 268 -24.90 6.28 2.18
N GLY A 269 -24.24 6.06 3.32
CA GLY A 269 -23.30 4.95 3.51
C GLY A 269 -21.84 5.31 3.18
N TRP A 270 -21.59 6.56 2.78
CA TRP A 270 -20.28 7.13 2.46
C TRP A 270 -20.07 8.42 3.27
N ASP A 271 -20.29 8.31 4.59
CA ASP A 271 -20.30 9.45 5.48
C ASP A 271 -18.91 10.10 5.59
N ASP A 272 -17.83 9.32 5.43
CA ASP A 272 -16.44 9.81 5.35
C ASP A 272 -16.25 10.83 4.23
N ASP A 273 -16.73 10.52 3.02
CA ASP A 273 -16.67 11.44 1.89
C ASP A 273 -17.51 12.70 2.15
N ALA A 274 -18.67 12.55 2.80
CA ALA A 274 -19.54 13.68 3.14
C ALA A 274 -18.89 14.61 4.16
N TYR A 275 -18.31 14.06 5.24
CA TYR A 275 -17.56 14.83 6.24
C TYR A 275 -16.31 15.46 5.65
N SER A 276 -15.58 14.76 4.78
CA SER A 276 -14.39 15.26 4.09
C SER A 276 -14.67 16.54 3.27
N LEU A 277 -15.81 16.60 2.58
CA LEU A 277 -16.26 17.82 1.90
C LEU A 277 -16.50 18.97 2.89
N LEU A 278 -17.05 18.68 4.06
CA LEU A 278 -17.32 19.69 5.08
C LEU A 278 -16.05 20.17 5.79
N HIS A 279 -15.11 19.29 6.13
CA HIS A 279 -13.78 19.68 6.62
C HIS A 279 -13.12 20.68 5.67
N THR A 280 -13.23 20.42 4.36
CA THR A 280 -12.74 21.35 3.33
C THR A 280 -13.49 22.68 3.33
N ALA A 281 -14.80 22.66 3.56
CA ALA A 281 -15.65 23.84 3.56
C ALA A 281 -15.38 24.81 4.73
N VAL A 282 -14.81 24.34 5.85
CA VAL A 282 -14.48 25.17 7.03
C VAL A 282 -13.62 26.38 6.65
N CYS A 283 -12.76 26.27 5.63
CA CYS A 283 -11.91 27.38 5.19
C CYS A 283 -12.69 28.61 4.70
N PHE A 284 -13.96 28.45 4.31
CA PHE A 284 -14.87 29.51 3.86
C PHE A 284 -15.83 30.01 4.96
N LEU A 285 -15.83 29.38 6.14
CA LEU A 285 -16.81 29.65 7.19
C LEU A 285 -16.61 31.07 7.76
N LYS A 286 -17.74 31.78 7.92
CA LYS A 286 -17.85 33.13 8.51
C LYS A 286 -19.07 33.18 9.42
N GLU A 287 -19.09 34.13 10.35
CA GLU A 287 -20.16 34.28 11.36
C GLU A 287 -21.56 34.33 10.74
N LYS A 288 -21.74 35.05 9.63
CA LYS A 288 -23.04 35.14 8.93
C LYS A 288 -23.61 33.81 8.43
N ASN A 289 -22.75 32.80 8.25
CA ASN A 289 -23.13 31.48 7.73
C ASN A 289 -23.20 30.42 8.84
N SER A 290 -22.86 30.77 10.09
CA SER A 290 -22.76 29.83 11.22
C SER A 290 -24.07 29.10 11.49
N MET A 291 -25.20 29.82 11.47
CA MET A 291 -26.52 29.22 11.70
C MET A 291 -26.86 28.16 10.65
N LYS A 292 -26.62 28.45 9.37
CA LYS A 292 -26.84 27.50 8.27
C LYS A 292 -25.90 26.30 8.39
N TRP A 293 -24.64 26.54 8.70
CA TRP A 293 -23.61 25.51 8.89
C TRP A 293 -23.98 24.53 10.01
N TYR A 294 -24.31 25.02 11.21
CA TYR A 294 -24.69 24.17 12.33
C TYR A 294 -26.02 23.45 12.11
N ALA A 295 -26.94 24.00 11.31
CA ALA A 295 -28.14 23.28 10.89
C ALA A 295 -27.81 22.02 10.07
N VAL A 296 -26.81 22.10 9.16
CA VAL A 296 -26.31 20.93 8.42
C VAL A 296 -25.72 19.89 9.38
N LEU A 297 -24.85 20.32 10.30
CA LEU A 297 -24.23 19.41 11.27
C LEU A 297 -25.23 18.75 12.22
N ASN A 298 -26.28 19.48 12.61
CA ASN A 298 -27.38 18.92 13.41
C ASN A 298 -28.16 17.87 12.62
N ALA A 299 -28.54 18.16 11.38
CA ALA A 299 -29.27 17.22 10.53
C ALA A 299 -28.48 15.93 10.26
N MET A 300 -27.17 16.04 10.01
CA MET A 300 -26.30 14.86 9.87
C MET A 300 -26.19 14.07 11.17
N LYS A 301 -26.02 14.75 12.31
CA LYS A 301 -25.97 14.09 13.61
C LYS A 301 -27.27 13.34 13.94
N GLU A 302 -28.43 13.97 13.76
CA GLU A 302 -29.75 13.37 14.00
C GLU A 302 -29.96 12.14 13.11
N LYS A 303 -29.52 12.20 11.86
CA LYS A 303 -29.54 11.08 10.93
C LYS A 303 -28.70 9.90 11.42
N GLU A 304 -27.49 10.14 11.92
CA GLU A 304 -26.64 9.08 12.46
C GLU A 304 -27.17 8.49 13.78
N GLU A 305 -27.67 9.33 14.69
CA GLU A 305 -28.33 8.88 15.92
C GLU A 305 -29.56 7.99 15.60
N SER A 306 -30.31 8.30 14.54
CA SER A 306 -31.47 7.50 14.12
C SER A 306 -31.12 6.15 13.49
N ARG A 307 -29.93 6.01 12.90
CA ARG A 307 -29.46 4.80 12.23
C ARG A 307 -28.93 3.76 13.24
N ASN A 308 -28.81 4.12 14.52
CA ASN A 308 -28.25 3.28 15.58
C ASN A 308 -26.83 2.77 15.23
N TYR A 309 -26.11 3.54 14.39
CA TYR A 309 -24.85 3.17 13.76
C TYR A 309 -23.73 4.15 14.14
N SER A 310 -22.55 3.56 14.36
CA SER A 310 -21.20 4.15 14.39
C SER A 310 -20.92 5.35 15.30
N ASP A 311 -20.31 5.09 16.46
CA ASP A 311 -19.67 6.09 17.34
C ASP A 311 -18.71 7.02 16.56
N TYR A 312 -18.09 6.50 15.50
CA TYR A 312 -17.16 7.24 14.66
C TYR A 312 -17.81 8.44 13.94
N ALA A 313 -19.01 8.29 13.36
CA ALA A 313 -19.65 9.39 12.63
C ALA A 313 -20.08 10.54 13.58
N LEU A 314 -20.42 10.20 14.82
CA LEU A 314 -20.72 11.17 15.87
C LEU A 314 -19.45 11.87 16.39
N GLU A 315 -18.34 11.14 16.50
CA GLU A 315 -17.03 11.69 16.82
C GLU A 315 -16.53 12.64 15.71
N GLU A 316 -16.70 12.27 14.44
CA GLU A 316 -16.33 13.13 13.29
C GLU A 316 -17.19 14.39 13.21
N ASN A 317 -18.50 14.28 13.49
CA ASN A 317 -19.37 15.46 13.63
C ASN A 317 -18.87 16.40 14.73
N ALA A 318 -18.44 15.86 15.87
CA ALA A 318 -17.89 16.66 16.97
C ALA A 318 -16.57 17.33 16.56
N LEU A 319 -15.69 16.62 15.85
CA LEU A 319 -14.43 17.19 15.36
C LEU A 319 -14.68 18.37 14.43
N LEU A 320 -15.57 18.20 13.46
CA LEU A 320 -15.93 19.25 12.53
C LEU A 320 -16.55 20.47 13.23
N ARG A 321 -17.31 20.27 14.32
CA ARG A 321 -17.77 21.37 15.19
C ARG A 321 -16.62 22.09 15.86
N MET A 322 -15.65 21.35 16.40
CA MET A 322 -14.47 21.94 17.02
C MET A 322 -13.69 22.81 16.03
N GLU A 323 -13.44 22.31 14.81
CA GLU A 323 -12.79 23.08 13.74
C GLU A 323 -13.58 24.33 13.36
N SER A 324 -14.91 24.22 13.32
CA SER A 324 -15.81 25.34 13.04
C SER A 324 -15.74 26.42 14.12
N ILE A 325 -15.71 26.00 15.40
CA ILE A 325 -15.54 26.89 16.55
C ILE A 325 -14.17 27.55 16.51
N GLU A 326 -13.11 26.80 16.20
CA GLU A 326 -11.76 27.35 16.06
C GLU A 326 -11.71 28.44 14.99
N LYS A 327 -12.35 28.19 13.84
CA LYS A 327 -12.42 29.13 12.73
C LYS A 327 -13.22 30.40 13.05
N LEU A 328 -14.31 30.29 13.81
CA LEU A 328 -15.24 31.39 14.09
C LEU A 328 -14.89 32.17 15.37
N ASN A 329 -14.47 31.46 16.40
CA ASN A 329 -14.32 31.96 17.78
C ASN A 329 -12.88 31.87 18.30
N GLY A 330 -11.97 31.24 17.53
CA GLY A 330 -10.55 31.13 17.85
C GLY A 330 -10.18 29.89 18.66
N ALA A 331 -8.87 29.66 18.80
CA ALA A 331 -8.31 28.47 19.42
C ALA A 331 -8.73 28.27 20.89
N GLY A 332 -8.99 29.35 21.64
CA GLY A 332 -9.45 29.25 23.03
C GLY A 332 -10.83 28.59 23.18
N ALA A 333 -11.80 29.01 22.37
CA ALA A 333 -13.13 28.42 22.37
C ALA A 333 -13.12 26.96 21.86
N ALA A 334 -12.25 26.64 20.90
CA ALA A 334 -12.05 25.28 20.44
C ALA A 334 -11.44 24.38 21.52
N GLU A 335 -10.51 24.90 22.33
CA GLU A 335 -9.95 24.21 23.49
C GLU A 335 -11.05 23.92 24.53
N GLU A 336 -11.91 24.90 24.85
CA GLU A 336 -13.04 24.67 25.77
C GLU A 336 -13.97 23.56 25.25
N TYR A 337 -14.28 23.56 23.94
CA TYR A 337 -15.09 22.52 23.32
C TYR A 337 -14.40 21.14 23.34
N LEU A 338 -13.09 21.10 23.09
CA LEU A 338 -12.27 19.89 23.16
C LEU A 338 -12.36 19.24 24.54
N TYR A 339 -12.15 20.03 25.59
CA TYR A 339 -12.19 19.55 26.98
C TYR A 339 -13.61 19.17 27.44
N ALA A 340 -14.64 19.82 26.90
CA ALA A 340 -16.04 19.42 27.15
C ALA A 340 -16.42 18.07 26.50
N ASN A 341 -15.61 17.56 25.55
CA ASN A 341 -15.91 16.37 24.76
C ASN A 341 -14.84 15.25 24.88
N LEU A 342 -14.08 15.19 25.99
CA LEU A 342 -13.06 14.15 26.28
C LEU A 342 -13.59 12.70 26.42
N LYS A 343 -14.90 12.50 26.21
CA LYS A 343 -15.50 11.16 26.05
C LYS A 343 -15.04 10.48 24.76
N TRP A 344 -14.67 11.26 23.76
CA TRP A 344 -14.17 10.80 22.48
C TRP A 344 -12.66 10.56 22.57
N ASP A 345 -12.18 9.41 22.08
CA ASP A 345 -10.78 9.02 22.20
C ASP A 345 -9.87 9.91 21.35
N ARG A 346 -10.33 10.34 20.17
CA ARG A 346 -9.61 11.30 19.33
C ARG A 346 -9.45 12.64 20.03
N PHE A 347 -10.51 13.12 20.70
CA PHE A 347 -10.48 14.37 21.46
C PHE A 347 -9.51 14.28 22.64
N ARG A 348 -9.51 13.17 23.36
CA ARG A 348 -8.57 12.98 24.47
C ARG A 348 -7.12 12.94 24.00
N LYS A 349 -6.83 12.27 22.86
CA LYS A 349 -5.50 12.27 22.24
C LYS A 349 -5.07 13.67 21.80
N MET A 350 -5.96 14.44 21.17
CA MET A 350 -5.69 15.83 20.80
C MET A 350 -5.41 16.72 22.01
N ALA A 351 -6.19 16.58 23.10
CA ALA A 351 -5.96 17.33 24.34
C ALA A 351 -4.61 16.96 24.98
N LEU A 352 -4.26 15.67 24.94
CA LEU A 352 -2.98 15.16 25.41
C LEU A 352 -1.80 15.74 24.62
N GLU A 353 -1.86 15.69 23.29
CA GLU A 353 -0.84 16.25 22.39
C GLU A 353 -0.65 17.75 22.64
N ARG A 354 -1.75 18.52 22.73
CA ARG A 354 -1.71 19.95 23.07
C ARG A 354 -1.10 20.21 24.45
N ALA A 355 -1.40 19.38 25.45
CA ALA A 355 -0.82 19.50 26.79
C ALA A 355 0.70 19.25 26.76
N ILE A 356 1.16 18.24 26.01
CA ILE A 356 2.58 17.94 25.81
C ILE A 356 3.29 19.07 25.08
N GLU A 357 2.72 19.61 23.99
CA GLU A 357 3.26 20.75 23.25
C GLU A 357 3.42 22.00 24.12
N LYS A 358 2.42 22.26 24.98
CA LYS A 358 2.45 23.35 25.98
C LYS A 358 3.35 23.04 27.20
N LYS A 359 3.99 21.86 27.23
CA LYS A 359 4.79 21.35 28.36
C LYS A 359 4.02 21.27 29.67
N ASN A 360 2.69 21.17 29.60
CA ASN A 360 1.83 20.96 30.76
C ASN A 360 1.71 19.45 31.04
N TYR A 361 2.81 18.87 31.54
CA TYR A 361 2.93 17.43 31.75
C TYR A 361 1.99 16.89 32.84
N LEU A 362 1.61 17.71 33.82
CA LEU A 362 0.65 17.32 34.86
C LEU A 362 -0.75 17.11 34.27
N GLU A 363 -1.15 17.96 33.33
CA GLU A 363 -2.43 17.80 32.63
C GLU A 363 -2.38 16.59 31.68
N ALA A 364 -1.27 16.39 30.98
CA ALA A 364 -1.04 15.21 30.17
C ALA A 364 -1.12 13.90 31.01
N GLU A 365 -0.52 13.89 32.20
CA GLU A 365 -0.61 12.78 33.17
C GLU A 365 -2.08 12.52 33.56
N ARG A 366 -2.83 13.57 33.93
CA ARG A 366 -4.24 13.47 34.30
C ARG A 366 -5.08 12.81 33.19
N LEU A 367 -4.93 13.28 31.95
CA LEU A 367 -5.69 12.77 30.79
C LEU A 367 -5.46 11.27 30.55
N CYS A 368 -4.20 10.83 30.64
CA CYS A 368 -3.83 9.43 30.49
C CYS A 368 -4.33 8.56 31.64
N LEU A 369 -4.14 8.99 32.89
CA LEU A 369 -4.57 8.23 34.07
C LEU A 369 -6.09 8.05 34.09
N GLU A 370 -6.85 9.09 33.74
CA GLU A 370 -8.31 8.99 33.64
C GLU A 370 -8.74 7.95 32.60
N LYS A 371 -8.11 7.91 31.42
CA LYS A 371 -8.44 6.89 30.42
C LYS A 371 -8.04 5.50 30.89
N LEU A 372 -6.86 5.34 31.47
CA LEU A 372 -6.37 4.07 32.00
C LEU A 372 -7.21 3.53 33.17
N SER A 373 -7.93 4.40 33.88
CA SER A 373 -8.89 4.05 34.92
C SER A 373 -10.28 3.66 34.39
N SER A 374 -10.55 3.89 33.10
CA SER A 374 -11.81 3.52 32.45
C SER A 374 -11.99 1.99 32.44
N LYS A 375 -13.24 1.56 32.59
CA LYS A 375 -13.66 0.15 32.48
C LYS A 375 -13.87 -0.30 31.04
N GLU A 376 -13.77 0.62 30.08
CA GLU A 376 -13.92 0.32 28.67
C GLU A 376 -12.78 -0.57 28.16
N ARG A 377 -13.06 -1.36 27.13
CA ARG A 377 -12.05 -2.15 26.44
C ARG A 377 -11.41 -1.28 25.36
N PHE A 378 -10.14 -0.92 25.54
CA PHE A 378 -9.36 -0.17 24.56
C PHE A 378 -7.90 -0.64 24.57
N ASN A 379 -7.12 -0.19 23.58
CA ASN A 379 -5.68 -0.44 23.58
C ASN A 379 -4.99 0.40 24.66
N ARG A 380 -4.56 -0.27 25.74
CA ARG A 380 -3.89 0.39 26.87
C ARG A 380 -2.45 0.79 26.56
N THR A 381 -1.82 0.16 25.57
CA THR A 381 -0.40 0.36 25.25
C THR A 381 -0.12 1.82 24.91
N ASP A 382 -0.84 2.41 23.94
CA ASP A 382 -0.66 3.82 23.52
C ASP A 382 -0.61 4.78 24.73
N TRP A 383 -1.58 4.67 25.64
CA TRP A 383 -1.71 5.54 26.81
C TRP A 383 -0.59 5.34 27.84
N LEU A 384 -0.11 4.11 27.98
CA LEU A 384 1.03 3.81 28.84
C LEU A 384 2.33 4.35 28.23
N GLU A 385 2.50 4.31 26.92
CA GLU A 385 3.69 4.89 26.25
C GLU A 385 3.74 6.41 26.42
N TYR A 386 2.59 7.09 26.29
CA TYR A 386 2.51 8.51 26.61
C TYR A 386 2.88 8.79 28.08
N LEU A 387 2.35 8.02 29.04
CA LEU A 387 2.72 8.18 30.46
C LEU A 387 4.22 7.94 30.71
N TYR A 388 4.78 6.91 30.07
CA TYR A 388 6.21 6.61 30.20
C TYR A 388 7.08 7.79 29.74
N GLY A 389 6.72 8.42 28.62
CA GLY A 389 7.37 9.64 28.13
C GLY A 389 7.18 10.83 29.08
N ILE A 390 5.95 11.06 29.56
CA ILE A 390 5.61 12.13 30.49
C ILE A 390 6.41 12.02 31.80
N TYR A 391 6.53 10.82 32.39
CA TYR A 391 7.33 10.62 33.59
C TYR A 391 8.82 10.80 33.37
N GLY A 392 9.31 10.51 32.16
CA GLY A 392 10.67 10.88 31.75
C GLY A 392 10.90 12.39 31.76
N PHE A 393 9.94 13.18 31.26
CA PHE A 393 10.03 14.65 31.28
C PHE A 393 9.86 15.25 32.68
N LEU A 394 9.07 14.62 33.54
CA LEU A 394 8.87 15.02 34.94
C LEU A 394 10.02 14.56 35.86
N HIS A 395 10.95 13.74 35.37
CA HIS A 395 12.01 13.11 36.15
C HIS A 395 11.49 12.25 37.33
N GLU A 396 10.34 11.60 37.13
CA GLU A 396 9.67 10.74 38.10
C GLU A 396 10.06 9.26 37.87
N SER A 397 11.32 8.91 38.14
CA SER A 397 11.90 7.59 37.81
C SER A 397 11.10 6.40 38.34
N GLY A 398 10.55 6.50 39.56
CA GLY A 398 9.73 5.43 40.14
C GLY A 398 8.44 5.18 39.36
N LYS A 399 7.69 6.25 39.03
CA LYS A 399 6.48 6.14 38.21
C LYS A 399 6.80 5.70 36.78
N GLN A 400 7.95 6.14 36.25
CA GLN A 400 8.43 5.72 34.94
C GLN A 400 8.74 4.22 34.90
N ALA A 401 9.37 3.68 35.94
CA ALA A 401 9.63 2.25 36.10
C ALA A 401 8.34 1.43 36.24
N ASP A 402 7.38 1.89 37.06
CA ASP A 402 6.06 1.24 37.18
C ASP A 402 5.33 1.19 35.83
N THR A 403 5.43 2.26 35.04
CA THR A 403 4.82 2.34 33.71
C THR A 403 5.53 1.43 32.70
N ALA A 404 6.88 1.37 32.72
CA ALA A 404 7.65 0.44 31.91
C ALA A 404 7.30 -1.02 32.23
N LYS A 405 7.12 -1.34 33.52
CA LYS A 405 6.65 -2.65 33.98
C LYS A 405 5.25 -2.97 33.45
N ALA A 406 4.34 -2.00 33.46
CA ALA A 406 3.01 -2.17 32.88
C ALA A 406 3.04 -2.41 31.37
N LEU A 407 3.90 -1.68 30.63
CA LEU A 407 4.11 -1.84 29.18
C LEU A 407 4.73 -3.19 28.82
N LEU A 408 5.69 -3.65 29.61
CA LEU A 408 6.23 -5.00 29.46
C LEU A 408 5.10 -6.03 29.52
N PHE A 409 4.18 -5.91 30.48
CA PHE A 409 3.04 -6.83 30.62
C PHE A 409 1.97 -6.70 29.54
N THR A 410 1.97 -5.65 28.70
CA THR A 410 1.14 -5.63 27.49
C THR A 410 1.74 -6.46 26.35
N GLY A 411 2.98 -6.95 26.52
CA GLY A 411 3.73 -7.70 25.51
C GLY A 411 4.84 -6.89 24.83
N SER A 412 5.06 -5.64 25.25
CA SER A 412 6.08 -4.75 24.67
C SER A 412 7.44 -5.07 25.30
N LEU A 413 8.09 -6.14 24.82
CA LEU A 413 9.29 -6.71 25.45
C LEU A 413 10.49 -5.75 25.54
N ASP A 414 10.59 -4.79 24.63
CA ASP A 414 11.65 -3.76 24.62
C ASP A 414 11.69 -2.91 25.91
N TYR A 415 10.56 -2.85 26.64
CA TYR A 415 10.50 -2.14 27.92
C TYR A 415 11.20 -2.89 29.06
N PHE A 416 11.61 -4.15 28.87
CA PHE A 416 12.40 -4.88 29.86
C PHE A 416 13.77 -4.21 30.09
N ASP A 417 14.50 -3.90 29.00
CA ASP A 417 15.82 -3.27 29.13
C ASP A 417 15.71 -1.86 29.70
N ARG A 418 14.69 -1.09 29.27
CA ARG A 418 14.40 0.23 29.83
C ARG A 418 14.08 0.18 31.32
N LEU A 419 13.29 -0.81 31.75
CA LEU A 419 13.00 -1.03 33.17
C LEU A 419 14.27 -1.42 33.93
N LYS A 420 15.11 -2.29 33.36
CA LYS A 420 16.39 -2.69 33.94
C LYS A 420 17.31 -1.48 34.13
N GLU A 421 17.41 -0.58 33.16
CA GLU A 421 18.20 0.65 33.28
C GLU A 421 17.71 1.54 34.44
N LEU A 422 16.40 1.77 34.52
CA LEU A 422 15.79 2.57 35.60
C LEU A 422 16.04 1.96 36.98
N LEU A 423 15.82 0.66 37.15
CA LEU A 423 16.01 -0.03 38.43
C LEU A 423 17.49 -0.15 38.83
N ASN A 424 18.41 -0.19 37.85
CA ASN A 424 19.85 -0.14 38.14
C ASN A 424 20.27 1.25 38.63
N ALA A 425 19.75 2.32 38.02
CA ALA A 425 19.98 3.69 38.48
C ALA A 425 19.48 3.90 39.92
N ASP A 426 18.35 3.29 40.27
CA ASP A 426 17.78 3.32 41.62
C ASP A 426 18.41 2.31 42.60
N GLY A 427 19.33 1.44 42.12
CA GLY A 427 20.00 0.42 42.94
C GLY A 427 19.09 -0.70 43.46
N THR A 428 17.90 -0.85 42.89
CA THR A 428 16.88 -1.83 43.33
C THR A 428 16.77 -3.06 42.43
N TRP A 429 17.48 -3.09 41.29
CA TRP A 429 17.43 -4.17 40.30
C TRP A 429 17.54 -5.57 40.90
N GLU A 430 18.60 -5.86 41.66
CA GLU A 430 18.85 -7.19 42.23
C GLU A 430 17.73 -7.68 43.16
N LYS A 431 17.04 -6.74 43.83
CA LYS A 431 15.92 -7.07 44.73
C LYS A 431 14.62 -7.32 43.96
N GLU A 432 14.35 -6.54 42.91
CA GLU A 432 13.10 -6.58 42.16
C GLU A 432 13.10 -7.63 41.04
N TYR A 433 14.28 -8.01 40.51
CA TYR A 433 14.42 -8.92 39.37
C TYR A 433 13.71 -10.28 39.57
N PRO A 434 13.86 -10.99 40.72
CA PRO A 434 13.16 -12.26 40.91
C PRO A 434 11.63 -12.13 40.87
N ASN A 435 11.10 -11.07 41.48
CA ASN A 435 9.66 -10.79 41.48
C ASN A 435 9.16 -10.43 40.07
N LEU A 436 9.96 -9.65 39.33
CA LEU A 436 9.67 -9.28 37.94
C LEU A 436 9.59 -10.51 37.04
N MET A 437 10.52 -11.46 37.17
CA MET A 437 10.52 -12.69 36.38
C MET A 437 9.30 -13.57 36.69
N ASN A 438 8.91 -13.67 37.96
CA ASN A 438 7.68 -14.38 38.35
C ASN A 438 6.41 -13.69 37.83
N ASP A 439 6.37 -12.36 37.86
CA ASP A 439 5.28 -11.60 37.24
C ASP A 439 5.24 -11.83 35.71
N CYS A 440 6.39 -11.89 35.05
CA CYS A 440 6.49 -12.15 33.60
C CYS A 440 5.98 -13.54 33.23
N GLU A 441 6.30 -14.59 34.00
CA GLU A 441 5.79 -15.95 33.75
C GLU A 441 4.26 -16.01 33.80
N THR A 442 3.64 -15.20 34.65
CA THR A 442 2.18 -15.23 34.88
C THR A 442 1.38 -14.28 33.99
N LYS A 443 1.95 -13.11 33.66
CA LYS A 443 1.24 -12.04 32.93
C LYS A 443 1.49 -12.05 31.43
N LEU A 444 2.65 -12.54 30.97
CA LEU A 444 2.95 -12.64 29.54
C LEU A 444 2.36 -13.92 28.94
N SER A 445 2.09 -13.89 27.64
CA SER A 445 1.85 -15.15 26.94
C SER A 445 3.11 -16.03 26.98
N PHE A 446 2.93 -17.34 26.89
CA PHE A 446 4.08 -18.25 26.96
C PHE A 446 5.13 -17.96 25.87
N TRP A 447 4.70 -17.56 24.67
CA TRP A 447 5.61 -17.19 23.57
C TRP A 447 6.45 -15.96 23.93
N GLN A 448 5.81 -14.92 24.46
CA GLN A 448 6.47 -13.69 24.89
C GLN A 448 7.42 -13.94 26.06
N TYR A 449 7.03 -14.77 27.03
CA TYR A 449 7.90 -15.13 28.14
C TYR A 449 9.14 -15.90 27.68
N GLN A 450 8.99 -16.84 26.74
CA GLN A 450 10.14 -17.57 26.18
C GLN A 450 11.11 -16.66 25.40
N GLN A 451 10.57 -15.71 24.61
CA GLN A 451 11.40 -14.70 23.94
C GLN A 451 12.15 -13.83 24.94
N LEU A 452 11.48 -13.42 26.03
CA LEU A 452 12.12 -12.67 27.09
C LEU A 452 13.27 -13.47 27.74
N LEU A 453 13.06 -14.75 28.03
CA LEU A 453 14.10 -15.61 28.63
C LEU A 453 15.29 -15.84 27.71
N GLU A 454 15.07 -15.94 26.40
CA GLU A 454 16.14 -15.95 25.41
C GLU A 454 16.93 -14.64 25.43
N HIS A 455 16.24 -13.50 25.43
CA HIS A 455 16.85 -12.18 25.49
C HIS A 455 17.68 -11.95 26.77
N THR A 456 17.17 -12.39 27.93
CA THR A 456 17.87 -12.25 29.22
C THR A 456 18.96 -13.29 29.45
N GLY A 457 19.05 -14.33 28.62
CA GLY A 457 20.01 -15.42 28.79
C GLY A 457 19.66 -16.39 29.93
N GLU A 458 18.41 -16.41 30.39
CA GLU A 458 17.91 -17.27 31.46
C GLU A 458 17.68 -18.72 30.98
N HIS A 459 18.75 -19.36 30.49
CA HIS A 459 18.69 -20.63 29.77
C HIS A 459 18.07 -21.76 30.60
N ARG A 460 18.24 -21.76 31.93
CA ARG A 460 17.65 -22.77 32.81
C ARG A 460 16.12 -22.64 32.88
N LEU A 461 15.62 -21.42 33.08
CA LEU A 461 14.18 -21.14 33.07
C LEU A 461 13.59 -21.41 31.68
N LEU A 462 14.30 -21.02 30.61
CA LEU A 462 13.88 -21.32 29.23
C LEU A 462 13.77 -22.83 29.01
N MET A 463 14.73 -23.62 29.49
CA MET A 463 14.67 -25.09 29.43
C MET A 463 13.46 -25.65 30.18
N ASP A 464 13.13 -25.13 31.37
CA ASP A 464 11.96 -25.56 32.13
C ASP A 464 10.64 -25.21 31.40
N THR A 465 10.56 -24.07 30.70
CA THR A 465 9.40 -23.76 29.84
C THR A 465 9.31 -24.69 28.63
N VAL A 466 10.43 -25.04 27.99
CA VAL A 466 10.48 -26.01 26.88
C VAL A 466 10.02 -27.39 27.35
N ARG A 467 10.32 -27.77 28.61
CA ARG A 467 9.80 -29.01 29.21
C ARG A 467 8.28 -28.99 29.36
N LYS A 468 7.70 -27.85 29.76
CA LYS A 468 6.24 -27.65 29.84
C LYS A 468 5.59 -27.64 28.44
N TYR A 469 6.26 -27.05 27.45
CA TYR A 469 5.77 -26.89 26.07
C TYR A 469 6.76 -27.46 25.03
N PRO A 470 6.75 -28.79 24.81
CA PRO A 470 7.74 -29.49 23.97
C PRO A 470 7.88 -28.95 22.53
N GLU A 471 6.84 -28.38 21.93
CA GLU A 471 6.89 -27.85 20.56
C GLU A 471 7.87 -26.67 20.41
N SER A 472 8.12 -25.92 21.48
CA SER A 472 9.07 -24.79 21.49
C SER A 472 10.53 -25.23 21.33
N VAL A 473 10.83 -26.53 21.43
CA VAL A 473 12.17 -27.10 21.17
C VAL A 473 12.64 -26.82 19.74
N PHE A 474 11.73 -26.67 18.77
CA PHE A 474 12.10 -26.37 17.39
C PHE A 474 12.63 -24.95 17.21
N GLN A 475 12.29 -24.04 18.13
CA GLN A 475 12.77 -22.66 18.13
C GLN A 475 14.03 -22.52 18.98
N TYR A 476 14.01 -23.00 20.23
CA TYR A 476 15.09 -22.75 21.19
C TYR A 476 16.08 -23.92 21.34
N GLY A 477 15.84 -25.06 20.69
CA GLY A 477 16.64 -26.26 20.91
C GLY A 477 18.08 -26.14 20.42
N SER A 478 18.38 -25.31 19.42
CA SER A 478 19.75 -25.01 18.99
C SER A 478 20.53 -24.22 20.04
N LEU A 479 19.87 -23.27 20.71
CA LEU A 479 20.43 -22.48 21.80
C LEU A 479 20.65 -23.32 23.07
N LEU A 480 19.69 -24.20 23.39
CA LEU A 480 19.70 -24.98 24.64
C LEU A 480 20.52 -26.27 24.56
N ALA A 481 20.65 -26.89 23.38
CA ALA A 481 21.35 -28.17 23.25
C ALA A 481 22.81 -28.17 23.70
N PRO A 482 23.62 -27.11 23.51
CA PRO A 482 24.98 -27.03 24.06
C PRO A 482 25.02 -27.06 25.59
N LEU A 483 23.97 -26.56 26.26
CA LEU A 483 23.91 -26.41 27.72
C LEU A 483 23.20 -27.60 28.40
N PHE A 484 22.14 -28.13 27.77
CA PHE A 484 21.29 -29.18 28.32
C PHE A 484 21.03 -30.32 27.30
N PRO A 485 22.08 -30.95 26.72
CA PRO A 485 21.91 -31.92 25.63
C PRO A 485 21.06 -33.14 26.03
N THR A 486 21.23 -33.60 27.28
CA THR A 486 20.50 -34.76 27.83
C THR A 486 19.01 -34.47 28.02
N GLU A 487 18.61 -33.21 28.14
CA GLU A 487 17.21 -32.81 28.30
C GLU A 487 16.57 -32.44 26.95
N VAL A 488 17.31 -31.76 26.08
CA VAL A 488 16.82 -31.24 24.79
C VAL A 488 16.60 -32.35 23.77
N PHE A 489 17.54 -33.31 23.63
CA PHE A 489 17.43 -34.34 22.60
C PHE A 489 16.23 -35.28 22.80
N PRO A 490 15.87 -35.73 24.01
CA PRO A 490 14.63 -36.49 24.24
C PRO A 490 13.35 -35.71 23.91
N ILE A 491 13.34 -34.39 24.12
CA ILE A 491 12.19 -33.54 23.79
C ILE A 491 12.04 -33.43 22.27
N TYR A 492 13.14 -33.20 21.55
CA TYR A 492 13.15 -33.27 20.08
C TYR A 492 12.64 -34.62 19.57
N ASP A 493 13.16 -35.74 20.08
CA ASP A 493 12.74 -37.08 19.65
C ASP A 493 11.22 -37.25 19.81
N ARG A 494 10.68 -36.92 20.99
CA ARG A 494 9.23 -37.02 21.26
C ARG A 494 8.39 -36.10 20.37
N ALA A 495 8.79 -34.83 20.22
CA ALA A 495 8.06 -33.85 19.42
C ALA A 495 8.07 -34.22 17.93
N ILE A 496 9.21 -34.68 17.40
CA ILE A 496 9.31 -35.13 16.01
C ILE A 496 8.47 -36.38 15.77
N ARG A 497 8.47 -37.35 16.68
CA ARG A 497 7.62 -38.56 16.56
C ARG A 497 6.14 -38.21 16.49
N LYS A 498 5.68 -37.30 17.36
CA LYS A 498 4.30 -36.79 17.33
C LYS A 498 3.98 -36.09 15.99
N SER A 499 4.90 -35.27 15.49
CA SER A 499 4.73 -34.61 14.17
C SER A 499 4.66 -35.63 13.03
N ALA A 500 5.49 -36.68 13.08
CA ALA A 500 5.50 -37.76 12.08
C ALA A 500 4.22 -38.61 12.11
N GLU A 501 3.65 -38.86 13.28
CA GLU A 501 2.39 -39.58 13.44
C GLU A 501 1.24 -38.86 12.73
N MET A 502 1.12 -37.56 12.98
CA MET A 502 0.07 -36.69 12.42
C MET A 502 0.26 -36.36 10.93
N ALA A 503 1.45 -36.57 10.37
CA ALA A 503 1.75 -36.24 8.98
C ALA A 503 1.10 -37.23 8.00
N ASN A 504 0.29 -36.71 7.07
CA ASN A 504 -0.42 -37.47 6.04
C ASN A 504 -0.19 -36.94 4.61
N SER A 505 0.59 -35.88 4.45
CA SER A 505 0.85 -35.24 3.15
C SER A 505 2.34 -34.94 2.94
N ARG A 506 2.74 -34.82 1.68
CA ARG A 506 4.14 -34.55 1.30
C ARG A 506 4.71 -33.25 1.91
N PRO A 507 3.96 -32.13 2.00
CA PRO A 507 4.43 -30.95 2.73
C PRO A 507 4.70 -31.21 4.22
N GLN A 508 3.85 -31.99 4.88
CA GLN A 508 4.05 -32.35 6.30
C GLN A 508 5.26 -33.26 6.49
N TYR A 509 5.50 -34.21 5.58
CA TYR A 509 6.72 -35.04 5.62
C TYR A 509 8.00 -34.20 5.47
N LYS A 510 7.98 -33.18 4.60
CA LYS A 510 9.08 -32.22 4.50
C LYS A 510 9.29 -31.43 5.79
N ARG A 511 8.21 -31.03 6.48
CA ARG A 511 8.28 -30.37 7.79
C ARG A 511 8.97 -31.27 8.83
N VAL A 512 8.58 -32.54 8.93
CA VAL A 512 9.22 -33.52 9.82
C VAL A 512 10.71 -33.67 9.50
N CYS A 513 11.07 -33.76 8.22
CA CYS A 513 12.48 -33.82 7.81
C CYS A 513 13.27 -32.55 8.18
N SER A 514 12.62 -31.38 8.12
CA SER A 514 13.22 -30.11 8.56
C SER A 514 13.46 -30.11 10.08
N GLN A 515 12.53 -30.66 10.86
CA GLN A 515 12.68 -30.79 12.31
C GLN A 515 13.83 -31.73 12.70
N ILE A 516 13.96 -32.88 12.01
CA ILE A 516 15.09 -33.81 12.20
C ILE A 516 16.42 -33.12 11.85
N ARG A 517 16.44 -32.31 10.79
CA ARG A 517 17.62 -31.50 10.46
C ARG A 517 17.98 -30.53 11.58
N GLY A 518 16.98 -29.87 12.17
CA GLY A 518 17.17 -29.00 13.33
C GLY A 518 17.85 -29.75 14.49
N LEU A 519 17.35 -30.92 14.88
CA LEU A 519 17.99 -31.77 15.90
C LEU A 519 19.45 -32.10 15.56
N TYR A 520 19.73 -32.45 14.30
CA TYR A 520 21.09 -32.74 13.84
C TYR A 520 22.02 -31.52 13.96
N GLN A 521 21.53 -30.34 13.55
CA GLN A 521 22.29 -29.08 13.61
C GLN A 521 22.54 -28.63 15.06
N SER A 522 21.62 -28.93 15.97
CA SER A 522 21.76 -28.68 17.41
C SER A 522 22.73 -29.66 18.11
N GLY A 523 23.46 -30.51 17.38
CA GLY A 523 24.46 -31.44 17.92
C GLY A 523 23.93 -32.86 18.22
N GLY A 524 22.64 -33.12 18.05
CA GLY A 524 22.01 -34.43 18.28
C GLY A 524 22.20 -35.42 17.13
N LYS A 525 23.45 -35.57 16.63
CA LYS A 525 23.75 -36.34 15.41
C LYS A 525 23.33 -37.81 15.50
N GLU A 526 23.66 -38.47 16.60
CA GLU A 526 23.31 -39.88 16.84
C GLU A 526 21.81 -40.07 17.01
N THR A 527 21.18 -39.21 17.81
CA THR A 527 19.72 -39.20 18.03
C THR A 527 18.96 -39.00 16.72
N ALA A 528 19.40 -38.08 15.85
CA ALA A 528 18.80 -37.85 14.55
C ALA A 528 18.93 -39.08 13.62
N ALA A 529 20.11 -39.74 13.60
CA ALA A 529 20.32 -40.94 12.80
C ALA A 529 19.43 -42.11 13.28
N HIS A 530 19.35 -42.32 14.59
CA HIS A 530 18.44 -43.31 15.20
C HIS A 530 16.96 -42.99 14.90
N LEU A 531 16.58 -41.72 14.93
CA LEU A 531 15.22 -41.29 14.66
C LEU A 531 14.82 -41.51 13.20
N ILE A 532 15.71 -41.24 12.24
CA ILE A 532 15.47 -41.54 10.82
C ILE A 532 15.26 -43.04 10.61
N ALA A 533 16.15 -43.87 11.17
CA ALA A 533 16.04 -45.33 11.06
C ALA A 533 14.76 -45.87 11.70
N SER A 534 14.43 -45.37 12.90
CA SER A 534 13.21 -45.75 13.64
C SER A 534 11.94 -45.36 12.87
N LEU A 535 11.84 -44.13 12.35
CA LEU A 535 10.67 -43.69 11.59
C LEU A 535 10.48 -44.46 10.28
N ALA A 536 11.57 -44.81 9.58
CA ALA A 536 11.52 -45.65 8.39
C ALA A 536 10.97 -47.05 8.70
N GLN A 537 11.35 -47.63 9.84
CA GLN A 537 10.84 -48.92 10.30
C GLN A 537 9.37 -48.85 10.74
N THR A 538 8.95 -47.78 11.40
CA THR A 538 7.58 -47.60 11.89
C THR A 538 6.57 -47.35 10.76
N TYR A 539 6.97 -46.68 9.68
CA TYR A 539 6.07 -46.30 8.57
C TYR A 539 6.47 -46.89 7.20
N PRO A 540 6.58 -48.23 7.05
CA PRO A 540 7.09 -48.86 5.82
C PRO A 540 6.16 -48.67 4.60
N ARG A 541 4.88 -48.35 4.84
CA ARG A 541 3.86 -48.16 3.78
C ARG A 541 3.72 -46.71 3.30
N ARG A 542 4.45 -45.75 3.90
CA ARG A 542 4.40 -44.33 3.51
C ARG A 542 5.53 -44.01 2.52
N SER A 543 5.41 -44.45 1.27
CA SER A 543 6.48 -44.33 0.24
C SER A 543 7.00 -42.90 0.04
N ALA A 544 6.10 -41.92 0.01
CA ALA A 544 6.47 -40.50 -0.10
C ALA A 544 7.24 -39.99 1.13
N PHE A 545 6.97 -40.53 2.33
CA PHE A 545 7.71 -40.15 3.54
C PHE A 545 9.11 -40.78 3.54
N LEU A 546 9.22 -42.05 3.13
CA LEU A 546 10.51 -42.75 3.00
C LEU A 546 11.45 -42.07 1.98
N ASP A 547 10.90 -41.57 0.86
CA ASP A 547 11.65 -40.77 -0.13
C ASP A 547 12.24 -39.49 0.50
N GLU A 548 11.45 -38.73 1.25
CA GLU A 548 11.93 -37.51 1.93
C GLU A 548 12.96 -37.83 3.04
N LEU A 549 12.78 -38.90 3.81
CA LEU A 549 13.75 -39.35 4.83
C LEU A 549 15.08 -39.80 4.21
N SER A 550 15.04 -40.54 3.09
CA SER A 550 16.24 -40.97 2.36
C SER A 550 17.02 -39.77 1.81
N LYS A 551 16.31 -38.80 1.20
CA LYS A 551 16.88 -37.53 0.75
C LYS A 551 17.53 -36.76 1.90
N LEU A 552 16.89 -36.73 3.07
CA LEU A 552 17.46 -36.10 4.25
C LEU A 552 18.74 -36.81 4.70
N GLN A 553 18.73 -38.15 4.81
CA GLN A 553 19.89 -38.94 5.23
C GLN A 553 21.10 -38.71 4.30
N GLY A 554 20.88 -38.66 2.99
CA GLY A 554 21.91 -38.33 2.01
C GLY A 554 22.44 -36.89 2.08
N LYS A 555 21.66 -35.94 2.60
CA LYS A 555 22.12 -34.57 2.88
C LYS A 555 22.91 -34.50 4.19
N LEU A 556 22.46 -35.18 5.24
CA LEU A 556 23.14 -35.20 6.54
C LEU A 556 24.50 -35.91 6.49
N SER A 557 24.67 -36.91 5.62
CA SER A 557 25.96 -37.58 5.42
C SER A 557 27.01 -36.71 4.72
N LYS A 558 26.58 -35.71 3.93
CA LYS A 558 27.44 -34.73 3.26
C LYS A 558 27.85 -33.54 4.14
N LEU A 559 27.18 -33.35 5.28
CA LEU A 559 27.46 -32.32 6.29
C LEU A 559 28.42 -32.82 7.40
N LYS A 560 29.03 -33.99 7.21
CA LYS A 560 29.94 -34.62 8.17
C LYS A 560 31.23 -33.87 8.38
#